data_AF-A0A642C2W1-F1
#
_entry.id   AF-A0A642C2W1-F1
#
_cell.length_a   1.000
_cell.length_b   1.000
_cell.length_c   1.000
_cell.angle_alpha   90.00
_cell.angle_beta   90.00
_cell.angle_gamma   90.00
#
_symmetry.space_group_name_H-M   'P 1'
#
loop_
_entity.id
_entity.type
_entity.pdbx_description
1 polymer ?
#
loop_
_entity_poly.entity_id
_entity_poly.type
_entity_poly.pdbx_seq_one_letter_code
_entity_poly.pdbx_strand_id
1 'polypeptide(L)'
;LENQPWYKSAFGYNNWKYYCCYLSMGSQRNEETDMPIFRIEEVMLNYAEAMCELGEFDQTVADVTINKLRPRANVKLMKVSEINSAFDPKRDLGNPDYPNDYEVSPLLWEIRRERRIELFSEGFRFDDLRRWKKCHYALKKKLGQYVRASDFTAGTNVTIDGGGSEGYLEFHPKQNHLWPDYYYLNPIPRNERVLNPQLEQNPGWEEGN
;
A
#
# COMPACT_ATOMS: atom_id res chain seq x y z
N LEU A 1 -0.30 -28.75 -10.44
CA LEU A 1 0.80 -27.75 -10.54
C LEU A 1 1.66 -27.96 -11.78
N GLU A 2 1.57 -29.12 -12.45
CA GLU A 2 2.17 -29.37 -13.76
C GLU A 2 1.42 -28.58 -14.86
N ASN A 3 2.14 -28.02 -15.85
CA ASN A 3 1.68 -27.10 -16.91
C ASN A 3 1.56 -25.59 -16.57
N GLN A 4 2.31 -25.06 -15.60
CA GLN A 4 2.46 -23.60 -15.49
C GLN A 4 3.81 -23.14 -16.09
N PRO A 5 3.83 -22.23 -17.09
CA PRO A 5 5.07 -21.62 -17.55
C PRO A 5 5.78 -20.92 -16.38
N TRP A 6 7.11 -21.03 -16.37
CA TRP A 6 7.99 -20.37 -15.39
C TRP A 6 7.72 -18.85 -15.41
N TYR A 7 7.51 -18.26 -14.22
CA TYR A 7 7.14 -16.85 -13.97
C TYR A 7 5.68 -16.45 -14.26
N LYS A 8 4.74 -16.91 -13.43
CA LYS A 8 3.38 -16.32 -13.34
C LYS A 8 3.30 -15.27 -12.23
N SER A 9 2.71 -14.12 -12.53
CA SER A 9 2.25 -13.17 -11.52
C SER A 9 0.76 -13.38 -11.26
N ALA A 10 0.38 -13.47 -9.98
CA ALA A 10 -1.01 -13.67 -9.55
C ALA A 10 -1.97 -12.59 -10.07
N PHE A 11 -1.47 -11.36 -10.24
CA PHE A 11 -2.25 -10.19 -10.66
C PHE A 11 -1.90 -9.69 -12.07
N GLY A 12 -1.02 -10.35 -12.82
CA GLY A 12 -0.54 -9.85 -14.12
C GLY A 12 0.51 -8.72 -14.02
N TYR A 13 0.91 -8.32 -12.82
CA TYR A 13 1.92 -7.28 -12.57
C TYR A 13 3.15 -7.84 -11.87
N ASN A 14 4.32 -7.28 -12.18
CA ASN A 14 5.56 -7.50 -11.44
C ASN A 14 6.10 -6.16 -10.95
N ASN A 15 6.86 -6.20 -9.85
CA ASN A 15 7.53 -5.03 -9.33
C ASN A 15 8.88 -4.86 -10.04
N TRP A 16 9.16 -3.63 -10.48
CA TRP A 16 10.42 -3.27 -11.12
C TRP A 16 11.35 -2.46 -10.22
N LYS A 17 10.86 -1.99 -9.07
CA LYS A 17 11.64 -1.17 -8.15
C LYS A 17 12.78 -1.99 -7.56
N TYR A 18 13.99 -1.41 -7.59
CA TYR A 18 15.26 -2.04 -7.22
C TYR A 18 15.68 -3.23 -8.08
N TYR A 19 14.95 -3.54 -9.17
CA TYR A 19 15.40 -4.55 -10.11
C TYR A 19 16.67 -4.06 -10.84
N CYS A 20 17.77 -4.81 -10.69
CA CYS A 20 19.04 -4.48 -11.33
C CYS A 20 19.02 -4.95 -12.80
N CYS A 21 18.97 -4.00 -13.74
CA CYS A 21 18.96 -4.31 -15.18
C CYS A 21 20.36 -4.52 -15.79
N TYR A 22 21.42 -4.34 -15.02
CA TYR A 22 22.81 -4.48 -15.47
C TYR A 22 23.33 -5.92 -15.38
N LEU A 23 22.61 -6.81 -14.69
CA LEU A 23 23.00 -8.20 -14.52
C LEU A 23 22.33 -9.06 -15.59
N SER A 24 23.09 -9.99 -16.19
CA SER A 24 22.51 -11.01 -17.05
C SER A 24 21.65 -11.95 -16.21
N MET A 25 20.45 -12.27 -16.72
CA MET A 25 19.59 -13.28 -16.11
C MET A 25 20.38 -14.60 -15.99
N GLY A 26 20.62 -15.07 -14.76
CA GLY A 26 21.32 -16.32 -14.49
C GLY A 26 22.78 -16.21 -14.02
N SER A 27 23.26 -15.03 -13.62
CA SER A 27 24.52 -14.93 -12.86
C SER A 27 24.37 -15.61 -11.50
N GLN A 28 24.88 -16.84 -11.36
CA GLN A 28 24.74 -17.67 -10.15
C GLN A 28 25.56 -17.18 -8.94
N ARG A 29 26.17 -15.99 -9.00
CA ARG A 29 27.09 -15.50 -7.98
C ARG A 29 26.84 -14.02 -7.72
N ASN A 30 26.11 -13.77 -6.62
CA ASN A 30 25.90 -12.48 -5.97
C ASN A 30 25.22 -11.42 -6.85
N GLU A 31 23.90 -11.39 -6.77
CA GLU A 31 23.11 -10.26 -7.23
C GLU A 31 23.16 -9.18 -6.15
N GLU A 32 23.79 -8.04 -6.44
CA GLU A 32 23.82 -6.88 -5.56
C GLU A 32 22.75 -5.89 -6.04
N THR A 33 21.78 -5.63 -5.18
CA THR A 33 20.72 -4.64 -5.40
C THR A 33 20.72 -3.68 -4.22
N ASP A 34 20.87 -2.39 -4.50
CA ASP A 34 20.73 -1.36 -3.48
C ASP A 34 19.25 -1.15 -3.12
N MET A 35 18.93 -1.36 -1.84
CA MET A 35 17.61 -1.09 -1.27
C MET A 35 17.77 -0.10 -0.11
N PRO A 36 17.60 1.22 -0.33
CA PRO A 36 17.79 2.22 0.71
C PRO A 36 16.77 2.02 1.84
N ILE A 37 17.26 2.06 3.08
CA ILE A 37 16.40 2.05 4.28
C ILE A 37 15.87 3.46 4.57
N PHE A 38 16.69 4.49 4.31
CA PHE A 38 16.34 5.89 4.47
C PHE A 38 16.77 6.68 3.23
N ARG A 39 15.93 7.63 2.82
CA ARG A 39 16.22 8.54 1.72
C ARG A 39 15.49 9.87 1.90
N ILE A 40 16.03 10.91 1.27
CA ILE A 40 15.59 12.29 1.52
C ILE A 40 14.10 12.52 1.21
N GLU A 41 13.55 11.78 0.26
CA GLU A 41 12.14 11.92 -0.12
C GLU A 41 11.19 11.47 0.99
N GLU A 42 11.58 10.47 1.78
CA GLU A 42 10.81 10.09 2.97
C GLU A 42 10.77 11.25 3.97
N VAL A 43 11.91 11.93 4.19
CA VAL A 43 12.00 13.10 5.07
C VAL A 43 11.12 14.25 4.55
N MET A 44 11.14 14.51 3.24
CA MET A 44 10.27 15.50 2.61
C MET A 44 8.78 15.18 2.81
N LEU A 45 8.41 13.91 2.67
CA LEU A 45 7.03 13.44 2.86
C LEU A 45 6.60 13.44 4.33
N ASN A 46 7.51 13.11 5.26
CA ASN A 46 7.28 13.20 6.70
C ASN A 46 7.04 14.66 7.11
N TYR A 47 7.86 15.60 6.61
CA TYR A 47 7.67 17.03 6.83
C TYR A 47 6.36 17.54 6.23
N ALA A 48 6.04 17.16 4.99
CA ALA A 48 4.77 17.53 4.35
C ALA A 48 3.54 17.06 5.16
N GLU A 49 3.55 15.81 5.63
CA GLU A 49 2.45 15.28 6.44
C GLU A 49 2.35 15.99 7.79
N ALA A 50 3.47 16.19 8.49
CA ALA A 50 3.48 16.91 9.77
C ALA A 50 2.96 18.34 9.65
N MET A 51 3.41 19.10 8.64
CA MET A 51 2.91 20.45 8.38
C MET A 51 1.42 20.46 8.05
N CYS A 52 0.91 19.43 7.36
CA CYS A 52 -0.52 19.33 7.07
C CYS A 52 -1.34 19.08 8.34
N GLU A 53 -0.88 18.20 9.22
CA GLU A 53 -1.56 17.90 10.49
C GLU A 53 -1.49 19.10 11.47
N LEU A 54 -0.45 19.94 11.37
CA LEU A 54 -0.35 21.21 12.10
C LEU A 54 -1.22 22.34 11.50
N GLY A 55 -1.79 22.15 10.31
CA GLY A 55 -2.52 23.20 9.60
C GLY A 55 -1.63 24.28 8.98
N GLU A 56 -0.32 24.03 8.87
CA GLU A 56 0.69 24.96 8.35
C GLU A 56 1.19 24.59 6.94
N PHE A 57 0.57 23.59 6.30
CA PHE A 57 0.92 23.21 4.93
C PHE A 57 0.36 24.21 3.92
N ASP A 58 1.24 25.04 3.36
CA ASP A 58 0.94 25.98 2.29
C ASP A 58 1.68 25.62 0.98
N GLN A 59 1.56 26.49 -0.03
CA GLN A 59 2.26 26.30 -1.31
C GLN A 59 3.78 26.31 -1.15
N THR A 60 4.33 27.08 -0.22
CA THR A 60 5.78 27.14 0.05
C THR A 60 6.28 25.78 0.56
N VAL A 61 5.55 25.16 1.48
CA VAL A 61 5.85 23.80 1.98
C VAL A 61 5.73 22.79 0.84
N ALA A 62 4.70 22.88 0.00
CA ALA A 62 4.55 22.00 -1.16
C ALA A 62 5.76 22.13 -2.13
N ASP A 63 6.22 23.35 -2.40
CA ASP A 63 7.32 23.69 -3.31
C ASP A 63 8.69 23.15 -2.87
N VAL A 64 8.92 23.07 -1.55
CA VAL A 64 10.16 22.49 -0.99
C VAL A 64 10.08 20.99 -0.71
N THR A 65 8.88 20.38 -0.78
CA THR A 65 8.65 18.95 -0.54
C THR A 65 8.13 18.22 -1.79
N ILE A 66 6.82 18.03 -1.91
CA ILE A 66 6.15 17.22 -2.95
C ILE A 66 6.47 17.71 -4.36
N ASN A 67 6.58 19.03 -4.56
CA ASN A 67 6.91 19.61 -5.86
C ASN A 67 8.38 19.45 -6.27
N LYS A 68 9.26 19.00 -5.36
CA LYS A 68 10.58 18.48 -5.73
C LYS A 68 10.49 17.07 -6.31
N LEU A 69 9.48 16.29 -5.90
CA LEU A 69 9.32 14.89 -6.26
C LEU A 69 8.56 14.71 -7.58
N ARG A 70 7.42 15.42 -7.72
CA ARG A 70 6.50 15.28 -8.86
C ARG A 70 7.14 15.44 -10.25
N PRO A 71 8.01 16.44 -10.51
CA PRO A 71 8.66 16.58 -11.82
C PRO A 71 9.52 15.38 -12.20
N ARG A 72 10.12 14.68 -11.23
CA ARG A 72 10.97 13.49 -11.49
C ARG A 72 10.15 12.34 -12.07
N ALA A 73 8.85 12.28 -11.75
CA ALA A 73 7.90 11.30 -12.24
C ALA A 73 7.00 11.86 -13.37
N ASN A 74 7.34 13.02 -13.94
CA ASN A 74 6.53 13.73 -14.95
C ASN A 74 5.08 14.02 -14.49
N VAL A 75 4.88 14.24 -13.19
CA VAL A 75 3.60 14.63 -12.61
C VAL A 75 3.54 16.17 -12.49
N LYS A 76 2.39 16.76 -12.81
CA LYS A 76 2.18 18.21 -12.67
C LYS A 76 2.35 18.64 -11.20
N LEU A 77 2.95 19.82 -11.00
CA LEU A 77 3.12 20.39 -9.66
C LEU A 77 1.79 20.47 -8.89
N MET A 78 1.86 20.18 -7.60
CA MET A 78 0.80 20.36 -6.63
C MET A 78 0.53 21.85 -6.43
N LYS A 79 -0.72 22.26 -6.62
CA LYS A 79 -1.21 23.59 -6.32
C LYS A 79 -2.20 23.50 -5.18
N VAL A 80 -1.78 23.94 -3.99
CA VAL A 80 -2.55 23.77 -2.75
C VAL A 80 -3.92 24.44 -2.84
N SER A 81 -4.01 25.59 -3.52
CA SER A 81 -5.26 26.33 -3.73
C SER A 81 -6.29 25.61 -4.58
N GLU A 82 -5.91 24.62 -5.39
CA GLU A 82 -6.83 23.83 -6.20
C GLU A 82 -7.40 22.63 -5.43
N ILE A 83 -6.77 22.23 -4.33
CA ILE A 83 -7.15 21.03 -3.56
C ILE A 83 -8.28 21.37 -2.58
N ASN A 84 -9.51 21.12 -3.01
CA ASN A 84 -10.73 21.26 -2.22
C ASN A 84 -11.51 19.93 -2.18
N SER A 85 -12.67 19.90 -1.52
CA SER A 85 -13.49 18.69 -1.38
C SER A 85 -13.93 18.05 -2.69
N ALA A 86 -13.96 18.78 -3.80
CA ALA A 86 -14.30 18.26 -5.13
C ALA A 86 -13.08 17.82 -5.95
N PHE A 87 -11.85 18.07 -5.48
CA PHE A 87 -10.62 17.77 -6.21
C PHE A 87 -10.47 16.26 -6.49
N ASP A 88 -10.76 15.43 -5.48
CA ASP A 88 -10.81 13.98 -5.63
C ASP A 88 -12.13 13.42 -5.05
N PRO A 89 -13.11 13.09 -5.91
CA PRO A 89 -14.39 12.54 -5.47
C PRO A 89 -14.29 11.09 -4.95
N LYS A 90 -13.14 10.42 -5.13
CA LYS A 90 -12.87 9.07 -4.62
C LYS A 90 -12.01 9.08 -3.36
N ARG A 91 -11.83 10.25 -2.75
CA ARG A 91 -11.19 10.39 -1.44
C ARG A 91 -11.92 9.58 -0.38
N ASP A 92 -11.17 9.18 0.65
CA ASP A 92 -11.76 8.53 1.81
C ASP A 92 -12.65 9.47 2.62
N LEU A 93 -13.96 9.20 2.60
CA LEU A 93 -14.97 9.91 3.36
C LEU A 93 -15.27 9.26 4.73
N GLY A 94 -14.45 8.30 5.14
CA GLY A 94 -14.70 7.44 6.28
C GLY A 94 -15.55 6.23 5.90
N ASN A 95 -15.45 5.18 6.70
CA ASN A 95 -16.20 3.94 6.52
C ASN A 95 -17.15 3.70 7.72
N PRO A 96 -18.48 3.73 7.51
CA PRO A 96 -19.46 3.56 8.59
C PRO A 96 -19.41 2.16 9.24
N ASP A 97 -18.82 1.15 8.59
CA ASP A 97 -18.63 -0.18 9.17
C ASP A 97 -17.62 -0.16 10.35
N TYR A 98 -16.86 0.93 10.52
CA TYR A 98 -15.83 1.09 11.54
C TYR A 98 -16.17 2.30 12.45
N PRO A 99 -16.58 2.09 13.72
CA PRO A 99 -17.16 3.12 14.59
C PRO A 99 -16.30 4.36 14.90
N ASN A 100 -15.00 4.33 14.60
CA ASN A 100 -14.06 5.43 14.83
C ASN A 100 -13.31 5.85 13.56
N ASP A 101 -13.79 5.40 12.40
CA ASP A 101 -13.16 5.77 11.14
C ASP A 101 -13.57 7.18 10.74
N TYR A 102 -12.60 7.94 10.24
CA TYR A 102 -12.74 9.37 10.03
C TYR A 102 -12.53 9.76 8.57
N GLU A 103 -13.12 10.89 8.17
CA GLU A 103 -12.91 11.49 6.86
C GLU A 103 -11.47 12.01 6.72
N VAL A 104 -10.74 11.66 5.67
CA VAL A 104 -9.35 12.17 5.47
C VAL A 104 -9.40 13.43 4.63
N SER A 105 -9.01 14.60 5.15
CA SER A 105 -9.14 15.88 4.43
C SER A 105 -8.56 15.88 3.00
N PRO A 106 -9.06 16.71 2.07
CA PRO A 106 -8.59 16.72 0.67
C PRO A 106 -7.07 16.86 0.51
N LEU A 107 -6.47 17.76 1.29
CA LEU A 107 -5.04 18.00 1.25
C LEU A 107 -4.24 16.80 1.80
N LEU A 108 -4.64 16.30 2.98
CA LEU A 108 -3.99 15.15 3.61
C LEU A 108 -4.10 13.90 2.74
N TRP A 109 -5.23 13.73 2.04
CA TRP A 109 -5.42 12.63 1.11
C TRP A 109 -4.41 12.64 -0.03
N GLU A 110 -4.16 13.79 -0.66
CA GLU A 110 -3.16 13.91 -1.71
C GLU A 110 -1.74 13.71 -1.17
N ILE A 111 -1.41 14.23 0.02
CA ILE A 111 -0.10 14.01 0.65
C ILE A 111 0.13 12.51 0.93
N ARG A 112 -0.86 11.81 1.49
CA ARG A 112 -0.80 10.36 1.75
C ARG A 112 -0.74 9.54 0.45
N ARG A 113 -1.33 10.04 -0.64
CA ARG A 113 -1.21 9.46 -1.99
C ARG A 113 0.20 9.59 -2.52
N GLU A 114 0.81 10.78 -2.45
CA GLU A 114 2.21 10.99 -2.85
C GLU A 114 3.14 10.06 -2.09
N ARG A 115 2.96 9.96 -0.76
CA ARG A 115 3.71 9.02 0.09
C ARG A 115 3.56 7.57 -0.36
N ARG A 116 2.33 7.13 -0.63
CA ARG A 116 2.04 5.77 -1.09
C ARG A 116 2.75 5.43 -2.41
N ILE A 117 2.80 6.37 -3.35
CA ILE A 117 3.39 6.15 -4.68
C ILE A 117 4.91 6.21 -4.61
N GLU A 118 5.46 7.27 -4.02
CA GLU A 118 6.89 7.48 -3.91
C GLU A 118 7.57 6.33 -3.16
N LEU A 119 7.02 5.92 -2.00
CA LEU A 119 7.55 4.86 -1.14
C LEU A 119 6.97 3.48 -1.43
N PHE A 120 6.38 3.28 -2.62
CA PHE A 120 5.83 1.98 -3.00
C PHE A 120 6.92 0.89 -2.92
N SER A 121 6.61 -0.25 -2.30
CA SER A 121 7.53 -1.38 -2.11
C SER A 121 8.76 -1.13 -1.21
N GLU A 122 8.70 -0.12 -0.35
CA GLU A 122 9.77 0.18 0.62
C GLU A 122 9.38 -0.16 2.07
N GLY A 123 8.36 -1.01 2.28
CA GLY A 123 7.94 -1.45 3.62
C GLY A 123 7.00 -0.50 4.38
N PHE A 124 6.90 0.79 4.00
CA PHE A 124 6.12 1.78 4.75
C PHE A 124 4.61 1.56 4.76
N ARG A 125 4.03 0.93 3.72
CA ARG A 125 2.58 0.98 3.50
C ARG A 125 1.77 0.40 4.66
N PHE A 126 2.23 -0.68 5.27
CA PHE A 126 1.47 -1.31 6.35
C PHE A 126 1.53 -0.49 7.64
N ASP A 127 2.70 0.06 7.96
CA ASP A 127 2.90 0.93 9.12
C ASP A 127 2.17 2.27 8.95
N ASP A 128 2.15 2.82 7.74
CA ASP A 128 1.33 3.98 7.39
C ASP A 128 -0.16 3.72 7.65
N LEU A 129 -0.69 2.57 7.18
CA LEU A 129 -2.08 2.21 7.45
C LEU A 129 -2.35 2.01 8.94
N ARG A 130 -1.40 1.47 9.70
CA ARG A 130 -1.52 1.29 11.16
C ARG A 130 -1.61 2.61 11.88
N ARG A 131 -0.63 3.51 11.67
CA ARG A 131 -0.59 4.82 12.35
C ARG A 131 -1.73 5.74 11.95
N TRP A 132 -2.26 5.59 10.72
CA TRP A 132 -3.46 6.31 10.27
C TRP A 132 -4.77 5.69 10.74
N LYS A 133 -4.74 4.51 11.38
CA LYS A 133 -5.93 3.73 11.73
C LYS A 133 -6.82 3.39 10.51
N LYS A 134 -6.19 3.04 9.38
CA LYS A 134 -6.82 2.70 8.08
C LYS A 134 -6.49 1.28 7.58
N CYS A 135 -6.13 0.35 8.45
CA CYS A 135 -5.74 -1.01 8.04
C CYS A 135 -6.85 -1.79 7.33
N HIS A 136 -8.13 -1.43 7.52
CA HIS A 136 -9.24 -2.01 6.77
C HIS A 136 -9.12 -1.83 5.24
N TYR A 137 -8.28 -0.89 4.77
CA TYR A 137 -7.92 -0.80 3.35
C TYR A 137 -7.25 -2.06 2.81
N ALA A 138 -6.55 -2.82 3.66
CA ALA A 138 -5.88 -4.07 3.27
C ALA A 138 -6.88 -5.17 2.88
N LEU A 139 -8.14 -5.06 3.33
CA LEU A 139 -9.25 -5.95 2.99
C LEU A 139 -9.97 -5.57 1.70
N LYS A 140 -9.68 -4.38 1.13
CA LYS A 140 -10.22 -4.01 -0.18
C LYS A 140 -9.84 -5.07 -1.20
N LYS A 141 -10.82 -5.49 -2.00
CA LYS A 141 -10.62 -6.44 -3.08
C LYS A 141 -9.53 -5.91 -4.02
N LYS A 142 -8.48 -6.70 -4.22
CA LYS A 142 -7.36 -6.37 -5.10
C LYS A 142 -7.65 -7.01 -6.45
N LEU A 143 -7.61 -6.20 -7.49
CA LEU A 143 -7.82 -6.64 -8.86
C LEU A 143 -6.49 -6.59 -9.62
N GLY A 144 -6.30 -7.54 -10.52
CA GLY A 144 -5.14 -7.63 -11.38
C GLY A 144 -5.37 -6.94 -12.72
N GLN A 145 -4.60 -7.34 -13.71
CA GLN A 145 -4.71 -6.86 -15.08
C GLN A 145 -6.09 -7.16 -15.70
N TYR A 146 -6.54 -6.27 -16.59
CA TYR A 146 -7.66 -6.56 -17.48
C TYR A 146 -7.24 -7.55 -18.57
N VAL A 147 -7.98 -8.65 -18.71
CA VAL A 147 -7.66 -9.74 -19.63
C VAL A 147 -8.91 -10.28 -20.30
N ARG A 148 -8.75 -10.98 -21.43
CA ARG A 148 -9.78 -11.86 -21.97
C ARG A 148 -9.42 -13.30 -21.69
N ALA A 149 -10.39 -14.12 -21.29
CA ALA A 149 -10.15 -15.55 -21.07
C ALA A 149 -9.62 -16.25 -22.33
N SER A 150 -10.00 -15.76 -23.52
CA SER A 150 -9.51 -16.22 -24.82
C SER A 150 -8.02 -15.95 -25.08
N ASP A 151 -7.40 -15.02 -24.34
CA ASP A 151 -5.98 -14.71 -24.48
C ASP A 151 -5.10 -15.82 -23.86
N PHE A 152 -5.69 -16.73 -23.09
CA PHE A 152 -4.99 -17.83 -22.43
C PHE A 152 -5.21 -19.16 -23.14
N THR A 153 -4.21 -20.04 -23.08
CA THR A 153 -4.30 -21.40 -23.62
C THR A 153 -5.47 -22.15 -22.97
N ALA A 154 -6.20 -22.92 -23.77
CA ALA A 154 -7.31 -23.74 -23.31
C ALA A 154 -6.91 -24.59 -22.09
N GLY A 155 -7.76 -24.60 -21.05
CA GLY A 155 -7.49 -25.26 -19.77
C GLY A 155 -6.71 -24.42 -18.75
N THR A 156 -6.32 -23.18 -19.08
CA THR A 156 -5.78 -22.24 -18.08
C THR A 156 -6.91 -21.79 -17.16
N ASN A 157 -6.76 -22.03 -15.85
CA ASN A 157 -7.66 -21.47 -14.85
C ASN A 157 -7.43 -19.95 -14.77
N VAL A 158 -8.38 -19.19 -15.30
CA VAL A 158 -8.42 -17.72 -15.25
C VAL A 158 -9.68 -17.33 -14.49
N THR A 159 -9.51 -16.71 -13.33
CA THR A 159 -10.64 -16.17 -12.56
C THR A 159 -10.78 -14.68 -12.88
N ILE A 160 -11.87 -14.33 -13.53
CA ILE A 160 -12.24 -12.95 -13.85
C ILE A 160 -13.26 -12.48 -12.80
N ASP A 161 -13.04 -11.28 -12.26
CA ASP A 161 -14.00 -10.66 -11.36
C ASP A 161 -15.38 -10.55 -12.02
N GLY A 162 -16.42 -11.02 -11.32
CA GLY A 162 -17.78 -11.07 -11.85
C GLY A 162 -18.07 -12.23 -12.80
N GLY A 163 -17.10 -13.10 -13.11
CA GLY A 163 -17.30 -14.34 -13.88
C GLY A 163 -17.50 -14.16 -15.39
N GLY A 164 -17.15 -12.98 -15.93
CA GLY A 164 -17.23 -12.70 -17.37
C GLY A 164 -16.16 -13.42 -18.21
N SER A 165 -16.29 -13.35 -19.55
CA SER A 165 -15.28 -13.83 -20.50
C SER A 165 -14.11 -12.85 -20.70
N GLU A 166 -14.28 -11.60 -20.26
CA GLU A 166 -13.23 -10.59 -20.14
C GLU A 166 -13.48 -9.72 -18.90
N GLY A 167 -12.41 -9.16 -18.34
CA GLY A 167 -12.48 -8.35 -17.13
C GLY A 167 -11.16 -8.34 -16.36
N TYR A 168 -11.18 -7.84 -15.13
CA TYR A 168 -10.01 -7.83 -14.27
C TYR A 168 -9.78 -9.19 -13.60
N LEU A 169 -8.51 -9.60 -13.52
CA LEU A 169 -8.12 -10.81 -12.78
C LEU A 169 -8.49 -10.70 -11.30
N GLU A 170 -9.13 -11.74 -10.77
CA GLU A 170 -9.33 -11.94 -9.34
C GLU A 170 -8.42 -13.10 -8.87
N PHE A 171 -7.48 -12.80 -7.97
CA PHE A 171 -6.66 -13.83 -7.34
C PHE A 171 -7.12 -14.16 -5.92
N HIS A 172 -7.59 -13.15 -5.19
CA HIS A 172 -8.16 -13.32 -3.86
C HIS A 172 -9.61 -12.84 -3.87
N PRO A 173 -10.56 -13.66 -3.41
CA PRO A 173 -11.94 -13.22 -3.26
C PRO A 173 -12.02 -12.08 -2.25
N LYS A 174 -13.12 -11.32 -2.33
CA LYS A 174 -13.43 -10.29 -1.33
C LYS A 174 -13.49 -10.94 0.06
N GLN A 175 -12.83 -10.32 1.02
CA GLN A 175 -12.90 -10.75 2.41
C GLN A 175 -14.28 -10.40 2.99
N ASN A 176 -14.90 -11.35 3.68
CA ASN A 176 -16.25 -11.23 4.22
C ASN A 176 -16.27 -10.91 5.73
N HIS A 177 -15.15 -10.42 6.26
CA HIS A 177 -15.04 -10.00 7.65
C HIS A 177 -14.51 -8.57 7.72
N LEU A 178 -14.71 -7.91 8.86
CA LEU A 178 -14.11 -6.62 9.16
C LEU A 178 -12.67 -6.79 9.65
N TRP A 179 -11.88 -5.74 9.52
CA TRP A 179 -10.53 -5.71 10.08
C TRP A 179 -10.63 -5.62 11.60
N PRO A 180 -10.08 -6.59 12.36
CA PRO A 180 -10.14 -6.54 13.81
C PRO A 180 -9.22 -5.45 14.39
N ASP A 181 -9.69 -4.72 15.40
CA ASP A 181 -8.93 -3.61 16.01
C ASP A 181 -7.61 -4.10 16.68
N TYR A 182 -7.56 -5.31 17.20
CA TYR A 182 -6.34 -5.83 17.83
C TYR A 182 -5.18 -6.04 16.83
N TYR A 183 -5.45 -6.16 15.52
CA TYR A 183 -4.42 -6.28 14.47
C TYR A 183 -3.61 -4.99 14.22
N TYR A 184 -3.98 -3.87 14.85
CA TYR A 184 -3.14 -2.67 14.85
C TYR A 184 -1.83 -2.87 15.63
N LEU A 185 -1.80 -3.80 16.59
CA LEU A 185 -0.60 -4.19 17.34
C LEU A 185 -0.22 -5.63 16.99
N ASN A 186 1.07 -5.95 17.01
CA ASN A 186 1.51 -7.34 16.86
C ASN A 186 1.29 -8.11 18.17
N PRO A 187 0.97 -9.41 18.13
CA PRO A 187 0.90 -10.21 19.35
C PRO A 187 2.30 -10.36 19.95
N ILE A 188 2.39 -10.33 21.28
CA ILE A 188 3.60 -10.72 22.00
C ILE A 188 3.69 -12.25 21.96
N PRO A 189 4.83 -12.81 21.49
CA PRO A 189 4.98 -14.26 21.38
C PRO A 189 4.77 -14.96 22.73
N ARG A 190 4.05 -16.09 22.72
CA ARG A 190 3.72 -16.84 23.94
C ARG A 190 4.96 -17.21 24.76
N ASN A 191 6.05 -17.63 24.09
CA ASN A 191 7.28 -18.04 24.77
C ASN A 191 7.90 -16.90 25.60
N GLU A 192 7.85 -15.66 25.09
CA GLU A 192 8.36 -14.49 25.83
C GLU A 192 7.54 -14.21 27.10
N ARG A 193 6.22 -14.41 27.05
CA ARG A 193 5.34 -14.26 28.22
C ARG A 193 5.51 -15.38 29.25
N VAL A 194 5.85 -16.60 28.80
CA VAL A 194 6.20 -17.70 29.72
C VAL A 194 7.52 -17.44 30.42
N LEU A 195 8.51 -16.88 29.71
CA LEU A 195 9.81 -16.52 30.28
C LEU A 195 9.70 -15.35 31.26
N ASN A 196 8.86 -14.36 30.95
CA ASN A 196 8.59 -13.22 31.82
C ASN A 196 7.10 -13.12 32.16
N PRO A 197 6.65 -13.67 33.31
CA PRO A 197 5.25 -13.61 33.74
C PRO A 197 4.72 -12.18 33.99
N GLN A 198 5.58 -11.17 34.05
CA GLN A 198 5.16 -9.76 34.16
C GLN A 198 4.83 -9.14 32.79
N LEU A 199 5.08 -9.85 31.69
CA LEU A 199 4.82 -9.39 30.33
C LEU A 199 3.36 -9.68 29.95
N GLU A 200 2.51 -8.68 30.11
CA GLU A 200 1.12 -8.72 29.67
C GLU A 200 1.00 -8.67 28.13
N GLN A 201 -0.10 -9.22 27.59
CA GLN A 201 -0.35 -9.23 26.16
C GLN A 201 -0.88 -7.88 25.65
N ASN A 202 -0.64 -7.57 24.37
CA ASN A 202 -1.24 -6.42 23.71
C ASN A 202 -2.78 -6.51 23.70
N PRO A 203 -3.49 -5.38 23.82
CA PRO A 203 -4.96 -5.37 23.92
C PRO A 203 -5.66 -6.17 22.81
N GLY A 204 -6.62 -7.01 23.21
CA GLY A 204 -7.48 -7.79 22.31
C GLY A 204 -6.85 -9.04 21.70
N TRP A 205 -5.55 -9.28 21.91
CA TRP A 205 -4.94 -10.57 21.57
C TRP A 205 -5.18 -11.58 22.69
N GLU A 206 -5.77 -12.73 22.35
CA GLU A 206 -5.97 -13.85 23.28
C GLU A 206 -4.77 -14.79 23.28
N GLU A 207 -4.74 -15.75 24.20
CA GLU A 207 -3.60 -16.66 24.38
C GLU A 207 -3.37 -17.67 23.24
N GLY A 208 -4.04 -17.57 22.07
CA GLY A 208 -3.91 -18.56 21.02
C GLY A 208 -4.56 -18.28 19.66
N ASN A 209 -4.84 -17.02 19.31
CA ASN A 209 -5.34 -16.63 17.98
C ASN A 209 -4.23 -16.04 17.12
#